data_AF-A0A2D5AQA9-F1
#
_entry.id   AF-A0A2D5AQA9-F1
#
_cell.length_a   1.000
_cell.length_b   1.000
_cell.length_c   1.000
_cell.angle_alpha   90.00
_cell.angle_beta   90.00
_cell.angle_gamma   90.00
#
_symmetry.space_group_name_H-M   'P 1'
#
loop_
_entity.id
_entity.type
_entity.pdbx_description
1 polymer ?
#
loop_
_entity_poly.entity_id
_entity_poly.type
_entity_poly.pdbx_seq_one_letter_code
_entity_poly.pdbx_strand_id
1 'polypeptide(L)'
;MERDQLINLLRKNEVFGAAPYKAIEDLVDTGEVRKIETGTTLLNQGATGESIWMLLTGTLEVFVDERAVRRIDNSGEVFGEISAVSLTPATATIKTASECHTFCIPHVELHRAMKTSPDFAAAMLRSMTKYLGR
;
A
#
# COMPACT_ATOMS: atom_id res chain seq x y z
N MET A 1 4.30 -15.95 5.61
CA MET A 1 5.59 -15.29 5.34
C MET A 1 6.20 -14.91 6.68
N GLU A 2 7.52 -15.04 6.86
CA GLU A 2 8.15 -14.76 8.16
C GLU A 2 8.33 -13.24 8.38
N ARG A 3 8.36 -12.82 9.64
CA ARG A 3 8.50 -11.41 10.05
C ARG A 3 9.69 -10.71 9.38
N ASP A 4 10.86 -11.35 9.38
CA ASP A 4 12.09 -10.78 8.84
C ASP A 4 12.02 -10.61 7.31
N GLN A 5 11.27 -11.47 6.62
CA GLN A 5 11.03 -11.34 5.18
C GLN A 5 10.15 -10.11 4.88
N LEU A 6 9.12 -9.85 5.70
CA LEU A 6 8.28 -8.64 5.59
C LEU A 6 9.09 -7.37 5.80
N ILE A 7 9.91 -7.33 6.87
CA ILE A 7 10.79 -6.20 7.15
C ILE A 7 11.72 -5.93 5.97
N ASN A 8 12.36 -6.97 5.44
CA ASN A 8 13.27 -6.84 4.31
C ASN A 8 12.54 -6.35 3.04
N LEU A 9 11.32 -6.80 2.79
CA LEU A 9 10.53 -6.39 1.63
C LEU A 9 10.11 -4.92 1.74
N LEU A 10 9.60 -4.49 2.89
CA LEU A 10 9.27 -3.09 3.17
C LEU A 10 10.48 -2.18 3.03
N ARG A 11 11.63 -2.56 3.58
CA ARG A 11 12.85 -1.75 3.48
C ARG A 11 13.41 -1.64 2.06
N LYS A 12 13.13 -2.61 1.19
CA LYS A 12 13.52 -2.56 -0.23
C LYS A 12 12.59 -1.70 -1.08
N ASN A 13 11.38 -1.40 -0.60
CA ASN A 13 10.46 -0.51 -1.30
C ASN A 13 11.01 0.93 -1.30
N GLU A 14 10.90 1.61 -2.44
CA GLU A 14 11.43 2.97 -2.68
C GLU A 14 10.99 3.99 -1.61
N VAL A 15 9.77 3.83 -1.09
CA VAL A 15 9.16 4.78 -0.15
C VAL A 15 9.44 4.39 1.30
N PHE A 16 9.21 3.12 1.63
CA PHE A 16 9.38 2.60 3.00
C PHE A 16 10.86 2.44 3.40
N GLY A 17 11.78 2.36 2.43
CA GLY A 17 13.22 2.38 2.69
C GLY A 17 13.71 3.67 3.38
N ALA A 18 12.95 4.78 3.29
CA ALA A 18 13.24 6.03 3.98
C ALA A 18 12.77 6.05 5.46
N ALA A 19 11.98 5.07 5.89
CA ALA A 19 11.51 5.00 7.27
C ALA A 19 12.61 4.52 8.23
N PRO A 20 12.64 5.03 9.48
CA PRO A 20 13.49 4.47 10.52
C PRO A 20 13.20 2.98 10.73
N TYR A 21 14.23 2.19 11.04
CA TYR A 21 14.08 0.75 11.23
C TYR A 21 12.99 0.40 12.25
N LYS A 22 12.94 1.12 13.37
CA LYS A 22 11.91 0.92 14.40
C LYS A 22 10.49 1.17 13.87
N ALA A 23 10.29 2.14 12.99
CA ALA A 23 8.99 2.39 12.38
C ALA A 23 8.59 1.24 11.45
N ILE A 24 9.54 0.64 10.71
CA ILE A 24 9.26 -0.56 9.91
C ILE A 24 8.87 -1.74 10.80
N GLU A 25 9.57 -1.95 11.92
CA GLU A 25 9.21 -2.99 12.87
C GLU A 25 7.78 -2.80 13.39
N ASP A 26 7.44 -1.58 13.80
CA ASP A 26 6.10 -1.26 14.32
C ASP A 26 5.00 -1.48 13.24
N LEU A 27 5.27 -1.13 11.99
CA LEU A 27 4.36 -1.40 10.87
C LEU A 27 4.20 -2.90 10.60
N VAL A 28 5.29 -3.68 10.71
CA VAL A 28 5.24 -5.14 10.55
C VAL A 28 4.48 -5.81 11.69
N ASP A 29 4.68 -5.35 12.92
CA ASP A 29 4.08 -5.93 14.11
C ASP A 29 2.57 -5.62 14.23
N THR A 30 2.10 -4.56 13.55
CA THR A 30 0.68 -4.13 13.54
C THR A 30 -0.07 -4.54 12.28
N GLY A 31 0.63 -4.76 11.17
CA GLY A 31 0.02 -5.23 9.94
C GLY A 31 -0.24 -6.74 9.93
N GLU A 32 -0.93 -7.20 8.91
CA GLU A 32 -1.26 -8.61 8.75
C GLU A 32 -1.17 -9.09 7.30
N VAL A 33 -0.81 -10.36 7.13
CA VAL A 33 -0.83 -10.99 5.81
C VAL A 33 -2.24 -11.52 5.53
N ARG A 34 -2.86 -11.05 4.45
CA ARG A 34 -4.18 -11.49 4.01
C ARG A 34 -4.09 -12.24 2.69
N LYS A 35 -4.72 -13.42 2.66
CA LYS A 35 -5.04 -14.15 1.43
C LYS A 35 -6.36 -13.59 0.88
N ILE A 36 -6.37 -13.23 -0.40
CA ILE A 36 -7.52 -12.64 -1.09
C ILE A 36 -7.81 -13.46 -2.34
N GLU A 37 -9.06 -13.91 -2.49
CA GLU A 37 -9.51 -14.72 -3.62
C GLU A 37 -9.56 -13.91 -4.92
N THR A 38 -9.44 -14.59 -6.06
CA THR A 38 -9.55 -13.97 -7.40
C THR A 38 -10.91 -13.28 -7.58
N GLY A 39 -10.93 -12.12 -8.23
CA GLY A 39 -12.15 -11.36 -8.51
C GLY A 39 -12.66 -10.51 -7.33
N THR A 40 -11.95 -10.47 -6.20
CA THR A 40 -12.29 -9.67 -5.03
C THR A 40 -11.86 -8.22 -5.22
N THR A 41 -12.74 -7.27 -4.89
CA THR A 41 -12.40 -5.84 -4.84
C THR A 41 -11.82 -5.49 -3.46
N LEU A 42 -10.58 -5.00 -3.43
CA LEU A 42 -9.91 -4.58 -2.18
C LEU A 42 -10.23 -3.13 -1.81
N LEU A 43 -10.41 -2.27 -2.81
CA LEU A 43 -10.68 -0.84 -2.62
C LEU A 43 -11.59 -0.39 -3.76
N ASN A 44 -12.66 0.36 -3.44
CA ASN A 44 -13.51 1.00 -4.45
C ASN A 44 -13.09 2.46 -4.62
N GLN A 45 -13.09 2.96 -5.85
CA GLN A 45 -12.98 4.39 -6.12
C GLN A 45 -14.10 5.14 -5.36
N GLY A 46 -13.75 6.27 -4.74
CA GLY A 46 -14.65 7.04 -3.90
C GLY A 46 -14.81 6.51 -2.47
N ALA A 47 -14.31 5.32 -2.13
CA ALA A 47 -14.32 4.83 -0.75
C ALA A 47 -13.24 5.51 0.10
N THR A 48 -13.50 5.68 1.39
CA THR A 48 -12.45 6.09 2.35
C THR A 48 -11.42 4.97 2.46
N GLY A 49 -10.15 5.29 2.18
CA GLY A 49 -9.05 4.33 2.33
C GLY A 49 -8.58 4.27 3.78
N GLU A 50 -8.83 3.15 4.45
CA GLU A 50 -8.46 2.94 5.87
C GLU A 50 -7.19 2.09 6.04
N SER A 51 -6.64 1.55 4.95
CA SER A 51 -5.44 0.74 4.97
C SER A 51 -4.59 0.99 3.73
N ILE A 52 -3.29 0.79 3.90
CA ILE A 52 -2.37 0.57 2.79
C ILE A 52 -2.08 -0.92 2.65
N TRP A 53 -1.65 -1.31 1.46
CA TRP A 53 -1.39 -2.68 1.15
C TRP A 53 -0.09 -2.82 0.38
N MET A 54 0.59 -3.94 0.57
CA MET A 54 1.72 -4.36 -0.24
C MET A 54 1.39 -5.69 -0.89
N LEU A 55 1.56 -5.80 -2.21
CA LEU A 55 1.42 -7.06 -2.91
C LEU A 55 2.59 -7.98 -2.54
N LEU A 56 2.30 -9.17 -2.04
CA LEU A 56 3.33 -10.20 -1.78
C LEU A 56 3.41 -11.17 -2.95
N THR A 57 2.26 -11.68 -3.39
CA THR A 57 2.10 -12.55 -4.56
C THR A 57 0.74 -12.33 -5.21
N GLY A 58 0.63 -12.65 -6.51
CA GLY A 58 -0.61 -12.56 -7.27
C GLY A 58 -0.60 -11.39 -8.26
N THR A 59 -1.78 -10.97 -8.69
CA THR A 59 -1.96 -9.86 -9.64
C THR A 59 -3.22 -9.09 -9.27
N LEU A 60 -3.11 -7.76 -9.28
CA LEU A 60 -4.21 -6.83 -9.13
C LEU A 60 -4.37 -6.00 -10.41
N GLU A 61 -5.58 -5.56 -10.67
CA GLU A 61 -5.94 -4.57 -11.68
C GLU A 61 -6.48 -3.32 -11.00
N VAL A 62 -6.05 -2.17 -11.52
CA VAL A 62 -6.45 -0.84 -11.06
C VAL A 62 -7.37 -0.22 -12.10
N PHE A 63 -8.54 0.23 -11.66
CA PHE A 63 -9.56 0.83 -12.49
C PHE A 63 -9.83 2.27 -12.08
N VAL A 64 -9.95 3.17 -13.04
CA VAL A 64 -10.43 4.54 -12.85
C VAL A 64 -11.62 4.73 -13.77
N ASP A 65 -12.76 5.13 -13.21
CA ASP A 65 -14.03 5.29 -13.93
C ASP A 65 -14.36 4.03 -14.78
N GLU A 66 -14.26 2.86 -14.14
CA GLU A 66 -14.50 1.52 -14.73
C GLU A 66 -13.53 1.11 -15.87
N ARG A 67 -12.48 1.90 -16.15
CA ARG A 67 -11.46 1.56 -17.14
C ARG A 67 -10.21 1.05 -16.46
N ALA A 68 -9.73 -0.12 -16.88
CA ALA A 68 -8.44 -0.64 -16.42
C ALA A 68 -7.31 0.29 -16.89
N VAL A 69 -6.55 0.86 -15.94
CA VAL A 69 -5.48 1.82 -16.22
C VAL A 69 -4.09 1.29 -15.87
N ARG A 70 -4.01 0.26 -15.02
CA ARG A 70 -2.74 -0.30 -14.54
C ARG A 70 -2.93 -1.70 -13.98
N ARG A 71 -1.88 -2.51 -14.10
CA ARG A 71 -1.73 -3.80 -13.43
C ARG A 71 -0.65 -3.70 -12.35
N ILE A 72 -0.85 -4.37 -11.23
CA ILE A 72 0.11 -4.52 -10.12
C ILE A 72 0.41 -6.02 -9.99
N ASP A 73 1.61 -6.43 -10.33
CA ASP A 73 2.06 -7.83 -10.30
C ASP A 73 3.48 -8.01 -9.74
N ASN A 74 4.10 -6.93 -9.27
CA ASN A 74 5.41 -6.98 -8.62
C ASN A 74 5.27 -7.16 -7.11
N SER A 75 5.98 -8.14 -6.57
CA SER A 75 6.10 -8.32 -5.12
C SER A 75 6.80 -7.10 -4.49
N GLY A 76 6.26 -6.60 -3.38
CA GLY A 76 6.74 -5.41 -2.69
C GLY A 76 6.13 -4.09 -3.19
N GLU A 77 5.30 -4.13 -4.23
CA GLU A 77 4.59 -2.94 -4.72
C GLU A 77 3.47 -2.54 -3.76
N VAL A 78 3.42 -1.25 -3.42
CA VAL A 78 2.44 -0.70 -2.47
C VAL A 78 1.30 -0.03 -3.21
N PHE A 79 0.09 -0.16 -2.67
CA PHE A 79 -1.12 0.45 -3.21
C PHE A 79 -2.09 0.90 -2.10
N GLY A 80 -3.02 1.79 -2.45
CA GLY A 80 -3.96 2.42 -1.52
C GLY A 80 -3.32 3.54 -0.68
N GLU A 81 -2.07 3.89 -0.96
CA GLU A 81 -1.30 4.91 -0.25
C GLU A 81 -1.89 6.31 -0.37
N ILE A 82 -2.53 6.63 -1.51
CA ILE A 82 -3.07 7.97 -1.74
C ILE A 82 -4.16 8.27 -0.72
N SER A 83 -5.25 7.50 -0.70
CA SER A 83 -6.38 7.75 0.20
C SER A 83 -5.99 7.57 1.67
N ALA A 84 -5.11 6.62 1.98
CA ALA A 84 -4.63 6.42 3.34
C ALA A 84 -3.81 7.61 3.87
N VAL A 85 -2.97 8.23 3.03
CA VAL A 85 -2.13 9.37 3.43
C VAL A 85 -2.90 10.69 3.40
N SER A 86 -3.60 10.99 2.30
CA SER A 86 -4.30 12.26 2.11
C SER A 86 -5.59 12.36 2.92
N LEU A 87 -6.11 11.23 3.44
CA LEU A 87 -7.42 11.14 4.07
C LEU A 87 -8.55 11.62 3.13
N THR A 88 -8.36 11.43 1.83
CA THR A 88 -9.36 11.70 0.79
C THR A 88 -9.94 10.38 0.27
N PRO A 89 -11.10 10.41 -0.42
CA PRO A 89 -11.61 9.24 -1.12
C PRO A 89 -10.57 8.62 -2.07
N ALA A 90 -10.62 7.29 -2.21
CA ALA A 90 -9.78 6.54 -3.12
C ALA A 90 -9.96 7.02 -4.56
N THR A 91 -8.84 7.19 -5.27
CA THR A 91 -8.84 7.69 -6.65
C THR A 91 -9.08 6.59 -7.68
N ALA A 92 -9.05 5.32 -7.28
CA ALA A 92 -9.19 4.17 -8.16
C ALA A 92 -9.78 2.97 -7.41
N THR A 93 -10.42 2.08 -8.16
CA THR A 93 -10.83 0.75 -7.71
C THR A 93 -9.69 -0.23 -7.91
N ILE A 94 -9.46 -1.14 -6.97
CA ILE A 94 -8.42 -2.17 -7.03
C ILE A 94 -9.06 -3.54 -6.85
N LYS A 95 -8.84 -4.43 -7.81
CA LYS A 95 -9.44 -5.77 -7.86
C LYS A 95 -8.38 -6.83 -8.08
N THR A 96 -8.55 -8.01 -7.49
CA THR A 96 -7.68 -9.15 -7.78
C THR A 96 -7.97 -9.76 -9.16
N ALA A 97 -6.93 -9.91 -9.97
CA ALA A 97 -6.97 -10.66 -11.24
C ALA A 97 -6.50 -12.11 -11.08
N SER A 98 -5.86 -12.44 -9.94
CA SER A 98 -5.56 -13.80 -9.49
C SER A 98 -5.72 -13.89 -7.97
N GLU A 99 -5.59 -15.09 -7.39
CA GLU A 99 -5.40 -15.21 -5.94
C GLU A 99 -4.19 -14.38 -5.52
N CYS A 100 -4.34 -13.58 -4.47
CA CYS A 100 -3.31 -12.66 -4.00
C CYS A 100 -3.00 -12.90 -2.52
N HIS A 101 -1.72 -12.77 -2.16
CA HIS A 101 -1.32 -12.52 -0.78
C HIS A 101 -0.86 -11.08 -0.68
N THR A 102 -1.36 -10.39 0.35
CA THR A 102 -1.07 -8.97 0.57
C THR A 102 -0.65 -8.77 2.02
N PHE A 103 0.21 -7.79 2.27
CA PHE A 103 0.45 -7.29 3.62
C PHE A 103 -0.35 -6.00 3.82
N CYS A 104 -1.29 -6.02 4.75
CA CYS A 104 -2.20 -4.92 5.06
C CYS A 104 -1.70 -4.16 6.28
N ILE A 105 -1.61 -2.84 6.20
CA ILE A 105 -1.25 -1.99 7.33
C ILE A 105 -2.35 -0.92 7.52
N PRO A 106 -2.90 -0.75 8.74
CA PRO A 106 -3.86 0.32 9.02
C PRO A 106 -3.27 1.72 8.78
N HIS A 107 -4.06 2.63 8.20
CA HIS A 107 -3.60 3.98 7.89
C HIS A 107 -3.12 4.75 9.14
N VAL A 108 -3.71 4.49 10.31
CA VAL A 108 -3.32 5.13 11.58
C VAL A 108 -1.87 4.85 11.97
N GLU A 109 -1.37 3.64 11.67
CA GLU A 109 0.01 3.25 11.95
C GLU A 109 0.98 3.88 10.95
N LEU A 110 0.58 3.96 9.68
CA LEU A 110 1.31 4.72 8.67
C LEU A 110 1.45 6.21 9.07
N HIS A 111 0.35 6.83 9.48
CA HIS A 111 0.36 8.22 9.96
C HIS A 111 1.23 8.40 11.21
N ARG A 112 1.24 7.42 12.13
CA ARG A 112 2.14 7.43 13.29
C ARG A 112 3.60 7.39 12.86
N ALA A 113 3.97 6.49 11.94
CA ALA A 113 5.33 6.40 11.38
C ALA A 113 5.75 7.69 10.65
N MET A 114 4.84 8.32 9.91
CA MET A 114 5.11 9.61 9.24
C MET A 114 5.34 10.75 10.25
N LYS A 115 4.60 10.78 11.36
CA LYS A 115 4.78 11.80 12.42
C LYS A 115 6.14 11.69 13.13
N THR A 116 6.70 10.49 13.22
CA THR A 116 8.00 10.26 13.87
C THR A 116 9.19 10.41 12.94
N SER A 117 8.97 10.51 11.63
CA SER A 117 10.03 10.66 10.62
C SER A 117 9.63 11.62 9.49
N PRO A 118 10.14 12.87 9.51
CA PRO A 118 9.93 13.82 8.42
C PRO A 118 10.43 13.32 7.06
N ASP A 119 11.55 12.58 7.02
CA ASP A 119 12.09 12.01 5.79
C ASP A 119 11.16 10.98 5.17
N PHE A 120 10.57 10.12 6.00
CA PHE A 120 9.57 9.16 5.55
C PHE A 120 8.30 9.86 5.08
N ALA A 121 7.80 10.86 5.82
CA ALA A 121 6.65 11.65 5.40
C ALA A 121 6.90 12.33 4.04
N ALA A 122 8.07 12.92 3.85
CA ALA A 122 8.44 13.54 2.58
C ALA A 122 8.58 12.51 1.45
N ALA A 123 9.10 11.32 1.73
CA ALA A 123 9.16 10.22 0.75
C ALA A 123 7.75 9.77 0.32
N MET A 124 6.81 9.61 1.27
CA MET A 124 5.41 9.29 0.99
C MET A 124 4.75 10.38 0.13
N LEU A 125 4.91 11.65 0.49
CA LEU A 125 4.32 12.75 -0.29
C LEU A 125 4.89 12.82 -1.72
N ARG A 126 6.20 12.59 -1.89
CA ARG A 126 6.85 12.52 -3.20
C ARG A 126 6.38 11.32 -4.03
N SER A 127 6.11 10.17 -3.40
CA SER A 127 5.65 8.99 -4.16
C SER A 127 4.27 9.24 -4.78
N MET A 128 3.42 10.00 -4.10
CA MET A 128 2.07 10.34 -4.56
C MET A 128 2.05 11.31 -5.75
N THR A 129 3.10 12.12 -5.96
CA THR A 129 3.12 13.06 -7.10
C THR A 129 3.14 12.35 -8.45
N LYS A 130 3.53 11.07 -8.49
CA LYS A 130 3.48 10.21 -9.68
C LYS A 130 2.06 10.09 -10.25
N TYR A 131 1.03 10.46 -9.48
CA TYR A 131 -0.38 10.35 -9.84
C TYR A 131 -1.10 11.71 -10.00
N LEU A 132 -0.45 12.84 -9.70
CA LEU A 132 -1.06 14.18 -9.74
C LEU A 132 -1.15 14.84 -11.13
N GLY A 133 -0.79 14.12 -12.20
CA GLY A 133 -0.71 14.65 -13.57
C GLY A 133 -1.32 13.74 -14.63
N ARG A 134 -2.31 12.93 -14.28
CA ARG A 134 -3.04 12.05 -15.20
C ARG A 134 -4.52 12.36 -15.19
#